data_AF-A0A2H0D2S8-F1
#
_entry.id   AF-A0A2H0D2S8-F1
#
_cell.length_a   1.000
_cell.length_b   1.000
_cell.length_c   1.000
_cell.angle_alpha   90.00
_cell.angle_beta   90.00
_cell.angle_gamma   90.00
#
_symmetry.space_group_name_H-M   'P 1'
#
loop_
_entity.id
_entity.type
_entity.pdbx_description
1 polymer ?
#
loop_
_entity_poly.entity_id
_entity_poly.type
_entity_poly.pdbx_seq_one_letter_code
_entity_poly.pdbx_strand_id
1 'polypeptide(L)'
;MSGESLTTFVSVCEEAGVDGFLIGGSLLMGGNLETAINSIKKSSTLPAIIFPGAVHQLYDKADAVLYISLISGRNAEHIIGKHIIAAPIIKRMELEPISTGYML
;
A
#
# COMPACT_ATOMS: atom_id res chain seq x y z
N MET A 1 15.94 -3.32 -3.86
CA MET A 1 16.48 -2.27 -4.76
C MET A 1 17.30 -1.32 -3.90
N SER A 2 18.48 -0.87 -4.36
CA SER A 2 19.15 0.25 -3.71
C SER A 2 18.25 1.50 -3.81
N GLY A 3 18.31 2.42 -2.84
CA GLY A 3 17.45 3.62 -2.83
C GLY A 3 17.61 4.47 -4.10
N GLU A 4 18.81 4.53 -4.64
CA GLU A 4 19.15 5.25 -5.88
C GLU A 4 18.44 4.65 -7.12
N SER A 5 18.27 3.32 -7.16
CA SER A 5 17.54 2.64 -8.23
C SER A 5 16.04 2.88 -8.18
N LEU A 6 15.46 3.16 -7.00
CA LEU A 6 14.03 3.40 -6.84
C LEU A 6 13.66 4.83 -7.28
N THR A 7 14.46 5.82 -6.92
CA THR A 7 14.23 7.22 -7.33
C THR A 7 14.19 7.37 -8.85
N THR A 8 15.14 6.74 -9.56
CA THR A 8 15.15 6.75 -11.03
C THR A 8 13.89 6.09 -11.60
N PHE A 9 13.43 4.98 -11.01
CA PHE A 9 12.20 4.31 -11.44
C PHE A 9 10.97 5.21 -11.25
N VAL A 10 10.88 5.91 -10.12
CA VAL A 10 9.80 6.88 -9.85
C VAL A 10 9.75 7.98 -10.90
N SER A 11 10.89 8.57 -11.26
CA SER A 11 10.96 9.61 -12.30
C SER A 11 10.45 9.10 -13.65
N VAL A 12 10.85 7.89 -14.05
CA VAL A 12 10.39 7.28 -15.32
C VAL A 12 8.87 7.06 -15.30
N CYS A 13 8.30 6.64 -14.17
CA CYS A 13 6.85 6.48 -14.04
C CYS A 13 6.11 7.82 -14.14
N GLU A 14 6.63 8.87 -13.51
CA GLU A 14 6.04 10.22 -13.63
C GLU A 14 6.08 10.74 -15.06
N GLU A 15 7.21 10.57 -15.76
CA GLU A 15 7.34 10.92 -17.18
C GLU A 15 6.37 10.14 -18.08
N ALA A 16 6.05 8.90 -17.69
CA ALA A 16 5.05 8.08 -18.36
C ALA A 16 3.59 8.49 -18.04
N GLY A 17 3.37 9.43 -17.11
CA GLY A 17 2.06 9.98 -16.79
C GLY A 17 1.21 9.11 -15.87
N VAL A 18 1.82 8.37 -14.93
CA VAL A 18 1.05 7.66 -13.89
C VAL A 18 0.40 8.64 -12.91
N ASP A 19 -0.75 8.26 -12.34
CA ASP A 19 -1.45 9.08 -11.34
C ASP A 19 -1.03 8.80 -9.89
N GLY A 20 -0.24 7.74 -9.65
CA GLY A 20 0.11 7.30 -8.30
C GLY A 20 0.86 5.98 -8.27
N PHE A 21 1.31 5.62 -7.08
CA PHE A 21 2.11 4.41 -6.83
C PHE A 21 1.36 3.46 -5.90
N LEU A 22 1.04 2.27 -6.40
CA LEU A 22 0.60 1.14 -5.57
C LEU A 22 1.84 0.39 -5.04
N ILE A 23 2.00 0.35 -3.72
CA ILE A 23 3.21 -0.18 -3.09
C ILE A 23 2.81 -1.33 -2.17
N GLY A 24 3.26 -2.53 -2.49
CA GLY A 24 2.94 -3.70 -1.66
C GLY A 24 3.09 -5.04 -2.38
N GLY A 25 2.60 -6.10 -1.74
CA GLY A 25 2.69 -7.48 -2.22
C GLY A 25 2.62 -8.53 -1.11
N SER A 26 2.26 -9.76 -1.50
CA SER A 26 2.01 -10.89 -0.58
C SER A 26 3.27 -11.43 0.12
N LEU A 27 4.45 -11.22 -0.46
CA LEU A 27 5.73 -11.75 0.01
C LEU A 27 6.67 -10.70 0.62
N LEU A 28 6.20 -9.46 0.80
CA LEU A 28 7.02 -8.40 1.37
C LEU A 28 7.19 -8.61 2.88
N MET A 29 8.34 -9.17 3.25
CA MET A 29 8.82 -9.35 4.62
C MET A 29 9.81 -8.23 5.00
N GLY A 30 9.55 -7.54 6.11
CA GLY A 30 10.52 -6.71 6.86
C GLY A 30 11.01 -5.41 6.19
N GLY A 31 10.58 -4.25 6.73
CA GLY A 31 11.22 -2.91 6.59
C GLY A 31 11.28 -2.27 5.19
N ASN A 32 11.13 -3.06 4.13
CA ASN A 32 11.28 -2.61 2.74
C ASN A 32 10.11 -1.72 2.30
N LEU A 33 8.88 -2.03 2.75
CA LEU A 33 7.70 -1.25 2.38
C LEU A 33 7.76 0.18 2.93
N GLU A 34 8.08 0.34 4.22
CA GLU A 34 8.25 1.68 4.82
C GLU A 34 9.36 2.47 4.12
N THR A 35 10.48 1.82 3.81
CA THR A 35 11.61 2.46 3.12
C THR A 35 11.21 2.89 1.71
N ALA A 36 10.44 2.06 1.00
CA ALA A 36 9.94 2.37 -0.34
C ALA A 36 8.97 3.57 -0.31
N ILE A 37 7.99 3.56 0.62
CA ILE A 37 7.05 4.68 0.82
C ILE A 37 7.83 5.96 1.11
N ASN A 38 8.77 5.93 2.06
CA ASN A 38 9.60 7.09 2.39
C ASN A 38 10.42 7.59 1.19
N SER A 39 10.94 6.69 0.36
CA SER A 39 11.74 7.06 -0.81
C SER A 39 10.86 7.70 -1.89
N ILE A 40 9.71 7.11 -2.19
CA ILE A 40 8.75 7.64 -3.16
C ILE A 40 8.25 9.03 -2.73
N LYS A 41 7.84 9.18 -1.46
CA LYS A 41 7.39 10.46 -0.89
C LYS A 41 8.47 11.56 -0.92
N LYS A 42 9.75 11.18 -0.94
CA LYS A 42 10.88 12.14 -1.04
C LYS A 42 11.17 12.54 -2.49
N SER A 43 10.84 11.69 -3.45
CA SER A 43 11.16 11.89 -4.88
C SER A 43 9.96 12.27 -5.74
N SER A 44 8.74 12.20 -5.21
CA SER A 44 7.50 12.41 -5.95
C SER A 44 6.44 13.10 -5.07
N THR A 45 5.54 13.83 -5.73
CA THR A 45 4.33 14.39 -5.10
C THR A 45 3.07 13.58 -5.39
N LEU A 46 3.17 12.54 -6.22
CA LEU A 46 2.06 11.64 -6.52
C LEU A 46 1.75 10.73 -5.32
N PRO A 47 0.48 10.30 -5.17
CA PRO A 47 0.06 9.51 -4.03
C PRO A 47 0.76 8.16 -3.94
N ALA A 48 1.28 7.84 -2.76
CA ALA A 48 1.84 6.55 -2.38
C ALA A 48 0.77 5.76 -1.61
N ILE A 49 0.19 4.76 -2.27
CA ILE A 49 -0.96 3.99 -1.78
C ILE A 49 -0.51 2.57 -1.46
N ILE A 50 -0.78 2.12 -0.23
CA ILE A 50 -0.44 0.75 0.20
C ILE A 50 -1.35 -0.25 -0.53
N PHE A 51 -0.75 -1.25 -1.17
CA PHE A 51 -1.42 -2.45 -1.66
C PHE A 51 -1.15 -3.62 -0.70
N PRO A 52 -1.97 -3.81 0.34
CA PRO A 52 -1.59 -4.64 1.47
C PRO A 52 -1.70 -6.14 1.15
N GLY A 53 -0.64 -6.88 1.45
CA GLY A 53 -0.65 -8.34 1.59
C GLY A 53 -1.01 -8.81 3.01
N ALA A 54 -0.86 -7.95 4.02
CA ALA A 54 -1.18 -8.25 5.42
C ALA A 54 -1.38 -6.98 6.27
N VAL A 55 -2.04 -7.11 7.43
CA VAL A 55 -2.34 -5.97 8.33
C VAL A 55 -1.08 -5.29 8.89
N HIS A 56 0.03 -6.02 9.04
CA HIS A 56 1.28 -5.42 9.55
C HIS A 56 1.98 -4.52 8.54
N GLN A 57 1.49 -4.45 7.30
CA GLN A 57 2.03 -3.61 6.23
C GLN A 57 1.41 -2.20 6.19
N LEU A 58 0.67 -1.82 7.24
CA LEU A 58 0.12 -0.47 7.38
C LEU A 58 1.20 0.49 7.89
N TYR A 59 1.35 1.62 7.21
CA TYR A 59 2.31 2.67 7.54
C TYR A 59 1.64 4.03 7.43
N ASP A 60 1.84 4.87 8.44
CA ASP A 60 1.25 6.20 8.60
C ASP A 60 1.75 7.23 7.57
N LYS A 61 2.91 7.01 6.97
CA LYS A 61 3.47 7.91 5.96
C LYS A 61 2.89 7.75 4.56
N ALA A 62 2.17 6.65 4.31
CA ALA A 62 1.44 6.47 3.06
C ALA A 62 0.24 7.43 3.01
N ASP A 63 -0.20 7.77 1.80
CA ASP A 63 -1.34 8.68 1.64
C ASP A 63 -2.66 7.92 1.78
N ALA A 64 -2.70 6.66 1.33
CA ALA A 64 -3.87 5.79 1.47
C ALA A 64 -3.50 4.30 1.56
N VAL A 65 -4.49 3.45 1.83
CA VAL A 65 -4.41 1.98 1.72
C VAL A 65 -5.59 1.43 0.94
N LEU A 66 -5.34 0.48 0.04
CA LEU A 66 -6.39 -0.34 -0.54
C LEU A 66 -6.97 -1.26 0.54
N TYR A 67 -8.17 -0.95 1.00
CA TYR A 67 -8.88 -1.70 2.03
C TYR A 67 -9.62 -2.86 1.39
N ILE A 68 -8.88 -3.97 1.20
CA ILE A 68 -9.24 -5.07 0.30
C ILE A 68 -10.18 -6.10 0.93
N SER A 69 -11.31 -6.32 0.28
CA SER A 69 -12.17 -7.50 0.41
C SER A 69 -11.93 -8.47 -0.74
N LEU A 70 -11.38 -9.66 -0.47
CA LEU A 70 -11.23 -10.72 -1.49
C LEU A 70 -12.59 -11.40 -1.75
N ILE A 71 -13.40 -10.79 -2.61
CA ILE A 71 -14.79 -11.20 -2.85
C ILE A 71 -14.93 -12.48 -3.68
N SER A 72 -13.90 -12.88 -4.45
CA SER A 72 -13.89 -14.19 -5.12
C SER A 72 -13.44 -15.34 -4.19
N GLY A 73 -12.98 -15.03 -2.98
CA GLY A 73 -12.50 -16.00 -2.00
C GLY A 73 -13.63 -16.61 -1.15
N ARG A 74 -13.33 -17.74 -0.50
CA ARG A 74 -14.24 -18.39 0.48
C ARG A 74 -13.74 -18.29 1.93
N ASN A 75 -12.62 -17.62 2.15
CA ASN A 75 -12.03 -17.45 3.48
C ASN A 75 -12.54 -16.15 4.11
N ALA A 76 -13.35 -16.27 5.17
CA ALA A 76 -13.92 -15.14 5.89
C ALA A 76 -12.86 -14.16 6.44
N GLU A 77 -11.64 -14.62 6.70
CA GLU A 77 -10.53 -13.74 7.10
C GLU A 77 -10.22 -12.68 6.05
N HIS A 78 -10.22 -13.06 4.76
CA HIS A 78 -9.92 -12.15 3.66
C HIS A 78 -11.13 -11.38 3.14
N ILE A 79 -12.34 -11.72 3.61
CA ILE A 79 -13.58 -10.99 3.29
C ILE A 79 -13.84 -9.91 4.35
N ILE A 80 -13.68 -10.24 5.64
CA ILE A 80 -14.00 -9.31 6.74
C ILE A 80 -13.07 -9.40 7.94
N GLY A 81 -12.48 -10.57 8.24
CA GLY A 81 -11.64 -10.73 9.44
C GLY A 81 -10.47 -9.73 9.50
N LYS A 82 -9.73 -9.56 8.40
CA LYS A 82 -8.63 -8.58 8.32
C LYS A 82 -9.10 -7.13 8.39
N HIS A 83 -10.30 -6.82 7.88
CA HIS A 83 -10.89 -5.49 8.00
C HIS A 83 -11.09 -5.11 9.47
N ILE A 84 -11.66 -6.01 10.28
CA ILE A 84 -11.93 -5.79 11.70
C ILE A 84 -10.64 -5.45 12.46
N ILE A 85 -9.55 -6.17 12.16
CA ILE A 85 -8.24 -5.94 12.81
C ILE A 85 -7.61 -4.63 12.34
N ALA A 86 -7.69 -4.33 11.04
CA ALA A 86 -7.06 -3.15 10.44
C ALA A 86 -7.79 -1.84 10.75
N ALA A 87 -9.11 -1.84 10.89
CA ALA A 87 -9.93 -0.63 11.08
C ALA A 87 -9.44 0.31 12.20
N PRO A 88 -9.22 -0.16 13.46
CA PRO A 88 -8.73 0.73 14.53
C PRO A 88 -7.30 1.22 14.29
N ILE A 89 -6.47 0.45 13.56
CA ILE A 89 -5.09 0.81 13.23
C ILE A 89 -5.09 1.94 12.18
N ILE A 90 -5.84 1.74 11.09
CA ILE A 90 -6.04 2.74 10.03
C ILE A 90 -6.54 4.05 10.63
N LYS A 91 -7.56 3.97 11.50
CA LYS A 91 -8.12 5.16 12.16
C LYS A 91 -7.10 5.90 13.02
N ARG A 92 -6.24 5.18 13.75
CA ARG A 92 -5.19 5.78 14.59
C ARG A 92 -4.10 6.43 13.76
N MET A 93 -3.75 5.83 12.62
CA MET A 93 -2.72 6.34 11.70
C MET A 93 -3.22 7.50 10.84
N GLU A 94 -4.51 7.85 10.89
CA GLU A 94 -5.15 8.81 9.99
C GLU A 94 -4.96 8.48 8.50
N LEU A 95 -4.76 7.20 8.21
CA LEU A 95 -4.54 6.69 6.86
C LEU A 95 -5.87 6.60 6.11
N GLU A 96 -5.93 7.07 4.86
CA GLU A 96 -7.16 6.99 4.06
C GLU A 96 -7.43 5.55 3.59
N PRO A 97 -8.58 4.94 3.97
CA PRO A 97 -8.96 3.63 3.45
C PRO A 97 -9.74 3.77 2.14
N ILE A 98 -9.21 3.20 1.05
CA ILE A 98 -9.91 3.08 -0.24
C ILE A 98 -10.60 1.72 -0.29
N SER A 99 -11.93 1.71 -0.16
CA SER A 99 -12.73 0.47 -0.20
C SER A 99 -12.54 -0.27 -1.52
N THR A 100 -12.00 -1.48 -1.47
CA THR A 100 -11.56 -2.22 -2.67
C THR A 100 -12.13 -3.64 -2.69
N GLY A 101 -13.02 -3.93 -3.65
CA GLY A 101 -13.42 -5.30 -3.97
C GLY A 101 -12.38 -5.96 -4.87
N TYR A 102 -11.75 -7.04 -4.42
CA TYR A 102 -10.66 -7.71 -5.12
C TYR A 102 -11.08 -9.09 -5.60
N MET A 103 -10.81 -9.38 -6.88
CA MET A 103 -11.11 -10.65 -7.52
C MET A 103 -9.83 -11.23 -8.14
N LEU A 104 -9.57 -12.50 -7.79
CA LEU A 104 -8.57 -13.37 -8.41
C LEU A 104 -9.27 -14.44 -9.24
#